data_AF-A0AA35RKR8-F1
#
_entry.id   AF-A0AA35RKR8-F1
#
_cell.length_a   1.000
_cell.length_b   1.000
_cell.length_c   1.000
_cell.angle_alpha   90.00
_cell.angle_beta   90.00
_cell.angle_gamma   90.00
#
_symmetry.space_group_name_H-M   'P 1'
#
loop_
_entity.id
_entity.type
_entity.pdbx_description
1 polymer ?
#
loop_
_entity_poly.entity_id
_entity_poly.type
_entity_poly.pdbx_seq_one_letter_code
_entity_poly.pdbx_strand_id
1 'polypeptide(L)'
;MLKHIAFSSQEDFFLFPTIENMASTPNGVSQRPLFTTYRSPFTGTVWLLGSIPEFVKLRVLRQWFSSSPPEHVDYMCRAVMNIDSRSIYNILSMADQEMKEVVDLPVDTIREVIDKLVFYYGVRDKWNSEKMYEEMVERFPGKDINLCKSGYSHSFVIDSSHPMAEYVYNKLPKVE
;
A
#
# COMPACT_ATOMS: atom_id res chain seq x y z
N MET A 1 10.48 -15.18 -1.34
CA MET A 1 9.24 -15.53 -0.61
C MET A 1 8.10 -15.77 -1.61
N LEU A 2 8.30 -16.61 -2.65
CA LEU A 2 7.30 -16.92 -3.70
C LEU A 2 7.63 -18.28 -4.34
N LYS A 3 7.60 -19.38 -3.58
CA LYS A 3 7.87 -20.73 -4.15
C LYS A 3 6.84 -21.81 -3.87
N HIS A 4 5.76 -21.54 -3.13
CA HIS A 4 4.80 -22.59 -2.79
C HIS A 4 3.36 -22.10 -2.70
N ILE A 5 2.81 -21.58 -3.80
CA ILE A 5 1.36 -21.44 -3.95
C ILE A 5 0.97 -22.04 -5.30
N ALA A 6 0.41 -23.24 -5.26
CA ALA A 6 -0.17 -23.92 -6.41
C ALA A 6 -1.69 -23.76 -6.33
N PHE A 7 -2.23 -22.82 -7.10
CA PHE A 7 -3.67 -22.75 -7.36
C PHE A 7 -3.91 -22.81 -8.87
N SER A 8 -4.82 -23.70 -9.24
CA SER A 8 -5.31 -23.88 -10.60
C SER A 8 -6.06 -22.61 -11.02
N SER A 9 -5.52 -21.91 -12.03
CA SER A 9 -6.05 -20.67 -12.66
C SER A 9 -6.39 -19.52 -11.70
N GLN A 10 -5.43 -19.06 -10.90
CA GLN A 10 -5.55 -17.78 -10.19
C GLN A 10 -4.91 -16.66 -11.03
N GLU A 11 -5.73 -15.67 -11.40
CA GLU A 11 -5.22 -14.37 -11.83
C GLU A 11 -4.72 -13.62 -10.59
N ASP A 12 -3.49 -13.10 -10.65
CA ASP A 12 -2.90 -12.30 -9.58
C ASP A 12 -3.18 -10.82 -9.85
N PHE A 13 -3.89 -10.19 -8.91
CA PHE A 13 -4.28 -8.78 -9.00
C PHE A 13 -3.23 -7.89 -8.35
N PHE A 14 -2.59 -7.06 -9.17
CA PHE A 14 -1.67 -6.00 -8.78
C PHE A 14 -2.44 -4.69 -8.71
N LEU A 15 -3.08 -4.46 -7.56
CA LEU A 15 -3.87 -3.25 -7.29
C LEU A 15 -2.96 -2.15 -6.78
N PHE A 16 -2.90 -1.04 -7.51
CA PHE A 16 -2.10 0.14 -7.20
C PHE A 16 -0.62 -0.22 -7.00
N PRO A 17 0.01 -0.93 -7.95
CA PRO A 17 1.28 -1.60 -7.73
C PRO A 17 2.44 -0.60 -7.67
N THR A 18 3.29 -0.75 -6.65
CA THR A 18 4.55 -0.02 -6.51
C THR A 18 5.69 -1.01 -6.66
N ILE A 19 5.99 -1.37 -7.91
CA ILE A 19 6.90 -2.47 -8.29
C ILE A 19 8.17 -2.01 -9.02
N GLU A 20 8.28 -0.71 -9.29
CA GLU A 20 9.47 -0.09 -9.86
C GLU A 20 9.54 1.37 -9.40
N ASN A 21 10.72 1.97 -9.49
CA ASN A 21 10.94 3.40 -9.30
C ASN A 21 10.35 4.00 -8.00
N MET A 22 10.22 3.22 -6.92
CA MET A 22 9.47 3.64 -5.72
C MET A 22 10.00 4.94 -5.11
N ALA A 23 11.32 5.11 -5.08
CA ALA A 23 11.97 6.30 -4.52
C ALA A 23 11.80 7.58 -5.34
N SER A 24 11.50 7.49 -6.64
CA SER A 24 11.31 8.66 -7.51
C SER A 24 9.85 9.12 -7.57
N THR A 25 8.93 8.35 -7.01
CA THR A 25 7.50 8.71 -6.91
C THR A 25 7.30 9.94 -6.01
N PRO A 26 6.18 10.70 -6.15
CA PRO A 26 5.90 11.84 -5.30
C PRO A 26 5.95 11.54 -3.80
N ASN A 27 5.36 10.41 -3.38
CA ASN A 27 5.44 9.99 -1.97
C ASN A 27 6.83 9.46 -1.61
N GLY A 28 7.51 8.76 -2.53
CA GLY A 28 8.89 8.31 -2.34
C GLY A 28 9.81 9.47 -1.97
N VAL A 29 9.81 10.52 -2.78
CA VAL A 29 10.62 11.72 -2.54
C VAL A 29 10.20 12.43 -1.25
N SER A 30 8.89 12.64 -1.06
CA SER A 30 8.39 13.42 0.08
C SER A 30 8.57 12.72 1.43
N GLN A 31 8.45 11.39 1.48
CA GLN A 31 8.45 10.63 2.74
C GLN A 31 9.81 10.02 3.06
N ARG A 32 10.74 9.91 2.10
CA ARG A 32 12.08 9.37 2.31
C ARG A 32 12.84 9.93 3.53
N PRO A 33 12.81 11.25 3.85
CA PRO A 33 13.49 11.75 5.03
C PRO A 33 12.98 11.13 6.34
N LEU A 34 11.69 10.77 6.41
CA LEU A 34 11.10 10.08 7.56
C LEU A 34 11.67 8.66 7.69
N PHE A 35 11.85 7.97 6.57
CA PHE A 35 12.40 6.62 6.53
C PHE A 35 13.90 6.60 6.80
N THR A 36 14.65 7.68 6.56
CA THR A 36 16.11 7.73 6.76
C THR A 36 16.50 8.60 7.96
N THR A 37 16.66 9.90 7.74
CA THR A 37 17.24 10.85 8.70
C THR A 37 16.41 10.98 9.97
N TYR A 38 15.08 11.03 9.84
CA TYR A 38 14.18 11.25 10.96
C TYR A 38 13.64 9.95 11.59
N ARG A 39 14.12 8.78 11.17
CA ARG A 39 13.66 7.48 11.68
C ARG A 39 13.83 7.36 13.19
N SER A 40 15.05 7.57 13.68
CA SER A 40 15.40 7.47 15.09
C SER A 40 14.67 8.52 15.96
N PRO A 41 14.64 9.83 15.62
CA PRO A 41 13.90 10.79 16.42
C PRO A 41 12.39 10.55 16.41
N PHE A 42 11.81 10.11 15.28
CA PHE A 42 10.40 9.74 15.21
C PHE A 42 10.08 8.53 16.09
N THR A 43 10.92 7.48 16.01
CA THR A 43 10.81 6.28 16.86
C THR A 43 10.91 6.63 18.35
N GLY A 44 11.86 7.51 18.71
CA GLY A 44 12.01 8.01 20.08
C GLY A 44 10.77 8.76 20.56
N THR A 45 10.12 9.52 19.68
CA THR A 45 8.85 10.21 19.98
C THR A 45 7.73 9.21 20.28
N VAL A 46 7.59 8.16 19.47
CA VAL A 46 6.60 7.08 19.71
C VAL A 46 6.87 6.37 21.04
N TRP A 47 8.14 6.11 21.36
CA TRP A 47 8.52 5.53 22.65
C TRP A 47 8.13 6.42 23.84
N LEU A 48 8.36 7.73 23.73
CA LEU A 48 7.93 8.71 24.75
C LEU A 48 6.40 8.72 24.92
N LEU A 49 5.65 8.70 23.81
CA LEU A 49 4.18 8.61 23.84
C LEU A 49 3.70 7.29 24.48
N GLY A 50 4.48 6.23 24.39
CA GLY A 50 4.22 4.96 25.08
C GLY A 50 4.07 5.11 26.60
N SER A 51 4.82 6.02 27.21
CA SER A 51 4.81 6.30 28.65
C SER A 51 3.55 7.04 29.14
N ILE A 52 2.73 7.58 28.23
CA ILE A 52 1.48 8.27 28.59
C ILE A 52 0.48 7.24 29.16
N PRO A 53 -0.24 7.55 30.25
CA PRO A 53 -1.28 6.66 30.78
C PRO A 53 -2.33 6.29 29.74
N GLU A 54 -2.74 5.02 29.73
CA GLU A 54 -3.65 4.47 28.71
C GLU A 54 -4.98 5.22 28.62
N PHE A 55 -5.56 5.64 29.75
CA PHE A 55 -6.81 6.40 29.76
C PHE A 55 -6.68 7.75 29.04
N VAL A 56 -5.51 8.40 29.08
CA VAL A 56 -5.26 9.67 28.37
C VAL A 56 -5.15 9.40 26.88
N LYS A 57 -4.35 8.40 26.48
CA LYS A 57 -4.21 7.98 25.07
C LYS A 57 -5.57 7.66 24.46
N LEU A 58 -6.39 6.87 25.15
CA LEU A 58 -7.73 6.51 24.69
C LEU A 58 -8.66 7.72 24.54
N ARG A 59 -8.61 8.71 25.45
CA ARG A 59 -9.41 9.93 25.29
C ARG A 59 -8.98 10.75 24.07
N VAL A 60 -7.68 10.91 23.86
CA VAL A 60 -7.15 11.61 22.69
C VAL A 60 -7.53 10.88 21.39
N LEU A 61 -7.35 9.55 21.34
CA LEU A 61 -7.69 8.76 20.17
C LEU A 61 -9.19 8.79 19.86
N ARG A 62 -10.06 8.69 20.87
CA ARG A 62 -11.52 8.81 20.68
C ARG A 62 -11.91 10.20 20.16
N GLN A 63 -11.26 11.25 20.63
CA GLN A 63 -11.48 12.60 20.11
C GLN A 63 -10.98 12.72 18.66
N TRP A 64 -9.81 12.13 18.35
CA TRP A 64 -9.23 12.12 17.01
C TRP A 64 -10.12 11.38 16.01
N PHE A 65 -10.67 10.24 16.41
CA PHE A 65 -11.58 9.42 15.59
C PHE A 65 -13.06 9.81 15.75
N SER A 66 -13.37 10.97 16.32
CA SER A 66 -14.77 11.36 16.60
C SER A 66 -15.64 11.53 15.35
N SER A 67 -15.02 11.79 14.18
CA SER A 67 -15.70 11.90 12.89
C SER A 67 -15.91 10.55 12.18
N SER A 68 -15.38 9.46 12.73
CA SER A 68 -15.50 8.12 12.14
C SER A 68 -16.76 7.40 12.65
N PRO A 69 -17.26 6.37 11.94
CA PRO A 69 -18.42 5.61 12.40
C PRO A 69 -18.19 5.03 13.80
N PRO A 70 -19.12 5.21 14.76
CA PRO A 70 -18.93 4.82 16.17
C PRO A 70 -18.51 3.36 16.36
N GLU A 71 -19.01 2.46 15.52
CA GLU A 71 -18.71 1.03 15.50
C GLU A 71 -17.23 0.71 15.19
N HIS A 72 -16.52 1.62 14.52
CA HIS A 72 -15.12 1.43 14.15
C HIS A 72 -14.14 2.10 15.13
N VAL A 73 -14.60 3.08 15.92
CA VAL A 73 -13.74 3.91 16.79
C VAL A 73 -12.97 3.06 17.80
N ASP A 74 -13.61 2.08 18.45
CA ASP A 74 -12.94 1.24 19.44
C ASP A 74 -11.84 0.36 18.80
N TYR A 75 -12.13 -0.23 17.64
CA TYR A 75 -11.16 -1.02 16.89
C TYR A 75 -9.95 -0.19 16.46
N MET A 76 -10.18 1.00 15.89
CA MET A 76 -9.10 1.90 15.48
C MET A 76 -8.25 2.36 16.67
N CYS A 77 -8.89 2.70 17.79
CA CYS A 77 -8.17 3.06 19.01
C CYS A 77 -7.28 1.91 19.48
N ARG A 78 -7.79 0.68 19.52
CA ARG A 78 -7.00 -0.51 19.90
C ARG A 78 -5.87 -0.79 18.92
N ALA A 79 -6.10 -0.64 17.62
CA ALA A 79 -5.07 -0.79 16.60
C ALA A 79 -3.91 0.19 16.85
N VAL A 80 -4.20 1.47 17.07
CA VAL A 80 -3.18 2.48 17.37
C VAL A 80 -2.49 2.24 18.71
N MET A 81 -3.23 1.80 19.73
CA MET A 81 -2.68 1.49 21.05
C MET A 81 -1.68 0.31 21.05
N ASN A 82 -1.79 -0.60 20.09
CA ASN A 82 -0.86 -1.72 19.90
C ASN A 82 0.40 -1.34 19.10
N ILE A 83 0.50 -0.10 18.61
CA ILE A 83 1.70 0.37 17.91
C ILE A 83 2.78 0.71 18.95
N ASP A 84 3.88 -0.03 18.92
CA ASP A 84 5.06 0.24 19.74
C ASP A 84 6.23 0.80 18.91
N SER A 85 7.24 1.32 19.61
CA SER A 85 8.40 1.95 18.96
C SER A 85 9.21 0.97 18.10
N ARG A 86 9.29 -0.31 18.45
CA ARG A 86 10.00 -1.31 17.63
C ARG A 86 9.25 -1.58 16.33
N SER A 87 7.92 -1.71 16.40
CA SER A 87 7.08 -1.86 15.21
C SER A 87 7.27 -0.68 14.25
N ILE A 88 7.26 0.56 14.75
CA ILE A 88 7.52 1.76 13.93
C ILE A 88 8.93 1.75 13.34
N TYR A 89 9.96 1.45 14.14
CA TYR A 89 11.33 1.38 13.62
C TYR A 89 11.47 0.36 12.48
N ASN A 90 10.86 -0.82 12.65
CA ASN A 90 10.91 -1.88 11.66
C ASN A 90 10.18 -1.49 10.38
N ILE A 91 8.97 -0.91 10.47
CA ILE A 91 8.21 -0.44 9.31
C ILE A 91 8.99 0.63 8.54
N LEU A 92 9.56 1.62 9.25
CA LEU A 92 10.35 2.67 8.59
C LEU A 92 11.66 2.13 7.99
N SER A 93 12.27 1.12 8.61
CA SER A 93 13.45 0.46 8.07
C SER A 93 13.13 -0.37 6.83
N MET A 94 11.99 -1.07 6.82
CA MET A 94 11.48 -1.81 5.68
C MET A 94 11.20 -0.86 4.51
N ALA A 95 10.51 0.26 4.77
CA ALA A 95 10.27 1.28 3.75
C ALA A 95 11.58 1.84 3.16
N ASP A 96 12.61 2.10 3.99
CA ASP A 96 13.92 2.53 3.50
C ASP A 96 14.63 1.46 2.65
N GLN A 97 14.44 0.18 2.95
CA GLN A 97 14.96 -0.92 2.13
C GLN A 97 14.21 -1.02 0.81
N GLU A 98 12.88 -1.00 0.82
CA GLU A 98 12.04 -1.03 -0.38
C GLU A 98 12.39 0.12 -1.33
N MET A 99 12.67 1.32 -0.82
CA MET A 99 13.13 2.46 -1.62
C MET A 99 14.44 2.22 -2.37
N LYS A 100 15.28 1.30 -1.91
CA LYS A 100 16.58 0.95 -2.51
C LYS A 100 16.50 -0.25 -3.44
N GLU A 101 15.57 -1.17 -3.17
CA GLU A 101 15.44 -2.44 -3.91
C GLU A 101 14.38 -2.35 -5.02
N VAL A 102 13.29 -1.59 -4.81
CA VAL A 102 12.20 -1.41 -5.79
C VAL A 102 12.57 -0.30 -6.77
N VAL A 103 13.58 -0.59 -7.61
CA VAL A 103 14.13 0.33 -8.60
C VAL A 103 13.71 -0.10 -9.99
N ASP A 104 14.12 -1.29 -10.42
CA ASP A 104 13.87 -1.79 -11.77
C ASP A 104 12.66 -2.72 -11.81
N LEU A 105 11.85 -2.58 -12.87
CA LEU A 105 10.78 -3.52 -13.14
C LEU A 105 11.36 -4.90 -13.52
N PRO A 106 10.93 -6.01 -12.90
CA PRO A 106 11.41 -7.35 -13.25
C PRO A 106 10.72 -7.85 -14.53
N VAL A 107 11.05 -7.24 -15.67
CA VAL A 107 10.38 -7.45 -16.96
C VAL A 107 10.36 -8.91 -17.38
N ASP A 108 11.48 -9.63 -17.22
CA ASP A 108 11.58 -11.02 -17.66
C ASP A 108 10.67 -11.94 -16.83
N THR A 109 10.62 -11.74 -15.51
CA THR A 109 9.72 -12.47 -14.62
C THR A 109 8.26 -12.17 -14.94
N ILE A 110 7.92 -10.89 -15.16
CA ILE A 110 6.56 -10.50 -15.53
C ILE A 110 6.17 -11.15 -16.87
N ARG A 111 7.07 -11.15 -17.87
CA ARG A 111 6.80 -11.71 -19.19
C ARG A 111 6.46 -13.19 -19.16
N GLU A 112 7.07 -13.97 -18.27
CA GLU A 112 6.80 -15.41 -18.13
C GLU A 112 5.38 -15.72 -17.66
N VAL A 113 4.75 -14.79 -16.91
CA VAL A 113 3.44 -15.02 -16.28
C VAL A 113 2.40 -13.94 -16.59
N ILE A 114 2.68 -13.01 -17.49
CA ILE A 114 1.85 -11.82 -17.77
C ILE A 114 0.40 -12.14 -18.11
N ASP A 115 0.13 -13.30 -18.73
CA ASP A 115 -1.21 -13.76 -19.06
C ASP A 115 -2.07 -14.13 -17.83
N LYS A 116 -1.47 -14.17 -16.65
CA LYS A 116 -2.14 -14.42 -15.37
C LYS A 116 -2.12 -13.18 -14.46
N LEU A 117 -1.57 -12.06 -14.92
CA LEU A 117 -1.44 -10.85 -14.10
C LEU A 117 -2.46 -9.81 -14.54
N VAL A 118 -3.14 -9.22 -13.56
CA VAL A 118 -4.01 -8.06 -13.78
C VAL A 118 -3.40 -6.88 -13.06
N PHE A 119 -2.96 -5.86 -13.80
CA PHE A 119 -2.45 -4.63 -13.21
C PHE A 119 -3.54 -3.56 -13.18
N TYR A 120 -3.68 -2.88 -12.05
CA TYR A 120 -4.64 -1.79 -11.90
C TYR A 120 -3.98 -0.56 -11.25
N TYR A 121 -3.63 0.41 -12.08
CA TYR A 121 -2.96 1.66 -11.66
C TYR A 121 -3.98 2.72 -11.25
N GLY A 122 -3.54 3.75 -10.51
CA GLY A 122 -4.42 4.84 -10.07
C GLY A 122 -3.97 6.21 -10.57
N VAL A 123 -4.86 7.00 -11.18
CA VAL A 123 -4.52 8.36 -11.68
C VAL A 123 -4.10 9.34 -10.58
N ARG A 124 -4.47 9.07 -9.32
CA ARG A 124 -4.11 9.89 -8.15
C ARG A 124 -3.23 9.18 -7.15
N ASP A 125 -2.76 7.98 -7.50
CA ASP A 125 -1.76 7.33 -6.68
C ASP A 125 -0.47 8.16 -6.72
N LYS A 126 0.17 8.30 -5.57
CA LYS A 126 1.44 9.02 -5.40
C LYS A 126 2.64 8.07 -5.23
N TRP A 127 2.39 6.77 -5.26
CA TRP A 127 3.34 5.66 -5.24
C TRP A 127 3.41 4.92 -6.58
N ASN A 128 2.47 5.13 -7.49
CA ASN A 128 2.62 4.82 -8.90
C ASN A 128 2.14 6.01 -9.73
N SER A 129 2.84 6.30 -10.82
CA SER A 129 2.51 7.43 -11.69
C SER A 129 1.76 6.96 -12.92
N GLU A 130 0.96 7.84 -13.52
CA GLU A 130 0.30 7.58 -14.82
C GLU A 130 1.32 7.20 -15.90
N LYS A 131 2.53 7.80 -15.83
CA LYS A 131 3.66 7.44 -16.69
C LYS A 131 4.05 5.95 -16.58
N MET A 132 4.08 5.38 -15.38
CA MET A 132 4.42 3.96 -15.20
C MET A 132 3.34 3.04 -15.79
N TYR A 133 2.07 3.46 -15.74
CA TYR A 133 0.99 2.76 -16.45
C TYR A 133 1.21 2.79 -17.97
N GLU A 134 1.52 3.96 -18.54
CA GLU A 134 1.78 4.10 -19.98
C GLU A 134 2.96 3.24 -20.43
N GLU A 135 4.07 3.26 -19.69
CA GLU A 135 5.25 2.43 -19.96
C GLU A 135 4.93 0.92 -19.87
N MET A 136 4.07 0.51 -18.94
CA MET A 136 3.63 -0.88 -18.82
C MET A 136 2.76 -1.33 -20.00
N VAL A 137 1.85 -0.47 -20.46
CA VAL A 137 1.02 -0.75 -21.65
C VAL A 137 1.87 -0.84 -22.92
N GLU A 138 2.85 0.05 -23.07
CA GLU A 138 3.80 0.01 -24.21
C GLU A 138 4.63 -1.28 -24.20
N ARG A 139 5.11 -1.69 -23.02
CA ARG A 139 5.99 -2.85 -22.86
C ARG A 139 5.25 -4.18 -23.00
N PHE A 140 3.97 -4.23 -22.64
CA PHE A 140 3.13 -5.43 -22.68
C PHE A 140 1.79 -5.17 -23.40
N PRO A 141 1.82 -4.92 -24.73
CA PRO A 141 0.62 -4.55 -25.47
C PRO A 141 -0.42 -5.67 -25.45
N GLY A 142 -1.69 -5.31 -25.23
CA GLY A 142 -2.82 -6.23 -25.22
C GLY A 142 -2.96 -7.10 -23.97
N LYS A 143 -2.21 -6.83 -22.91
CA LYS A 143 -2.31 -7.52 -21.61
C LYS A 143 -3.24 -6.77 -20.66
N ASP A 144 -3.66 -7.42 -19.57
CA ASP A 144 -4.66 -6.88 -18.65
C ASP A 144 -4.07 -5.80 -17.72
N ILE A 145 -3.82 -4.63 -18.28
CA ILE A 145 -3.23 -3.47 -17.60
C ILE A 145 -4.24 -2.32 -17.69
N ASN A 146 -4.74 -1.88 -16.55
CA ASN A 146 -5.87 -0.95 -16.46
C ASN A 146 -5.52 0.28 -15.60
N LEU A 147 -6.24 1.37 -15.83
CA LEU A 147 -6.08 2.62 -15.10
C LEU A 147 -7.40 3.05 -14.42
N CYS A 148 -7.37 3.14 -13.10
CA CYS A 148 -8.43 3.66 -12.26
C CYS A 148 -8.50 5.19 -12.36
N LYS A 149 -9.58 5.70 -12.97
CA LYS A 149 -9.82 7.15 -13.12
C LYS A 149 -10.63 7.77 -11.98
N SER A 150 -11.13 6.96 -11.04
CA SER A 150 -11.95 7.40 -9.92
C SER A 150 -11.19 8.19 -8.85
N GLY A 151 -9.86 8.28 -8.96
CA GLY A 151 -9.04 9.12 -8.10
C GLY A 151 -8.85 8.58 -6.68
N TYR A 152 -8.96 7.26 -6.49
CA TYR A 152 -8.67 6.60 -5.22
C TYR A 152 -7.20 6.72 -4.82
N SER A 153 -6.94 6.66 -3.52
CA SER A 153 -5.59 6.70 -2.98
C SER A 153 -4.93 5.31 -3.05
N HIS A 154 -3.60 5.26 -2.92
CA HIS A 154 -2.86 4.00 -2.77
C HIS A 154 -3.35 3.16 -1.60
N SER A 155 -3.72 3.83 -0.51
CA SER A 155 -4.29 3.21 0.68
C SER A 155 -5.78 2.91 0.49
N PHE A 156 -6.16 2.42 -0.69
CA PHE A 156 -7.54 2.11 -1.07
C PHE A 156 -8.22 1.16 -0.08
N VAL A 157 -7.45 0.32 0.62
CA VAL A 157 -7.96 -0.59 1.66
C VAL A 157 -8.66 0.17 2.80
N ILE A 158 -8.28 1.42 3.04
CA ILE A 158 -8.82 2.26 4.12
C ILE A 158 -10.07 3.03 3.65
N ASP A 159 -10.03 3.63 2.46
CA ASP A 159 -11.04 4.62 2.03
C ASP A 159 -11.91 4.17 0.85
N SER A 160 -11.47 3.17 0.08
CA SER A 160 -12.02 2.81 -1.24
C SER A 160 -12.08 1.30 -1.45
N SER A 161 -12.17 0.53 -0.35
CA SER A 161 -12.06 -0.93 -0.36
C SER A 161 -13.24 -1.59 -1.07
N HIS A 162 -14.44 -1.04 -0.93
CA HIS A 162 -15.64 -1.58 -1.57
C HIS A 162 -15.62 -1.46 -3.11
N PRO A 163 -15.36 -0.27 -3.71
CA PRO A 163 -15.14 -0.17 -5.15
C PRO A 163 -14.02 -1.08 -5.67
N MET A 164 -12.96 -1.28 -4.87
CA MET A 164 -11.87 -2.17 -5.26
C MET A 164 -12.30 -3.64 -5.28
N ALA A 165 -13.05 -4.06 -4.27
CA ALA A 165 -13.62 -5.40 -4.21
C ALA A 165 -14.57 -5.65 -5.38
N GLU A 166 -15.39 -4.66 -5.75
CA GLU A 166 -16.27 -4.73 -6.92
C GLU A 166 -15.47 -4.86 -8.23
N TYR A 167 -14.39 -4.08 -8.40
CA TYR A 167 -13.49 -4.20 -9.55
C TYR A 167 -12.92 -5.61 -9.69
N VAL A 168 -12.38 -6.17 -8.60
CA VAL A 168 -11.84 -7.53 -8.59
C VAL A 168 -12.94 -8.56 -8.87
N TYR A 169 -14.09 -8.46 -8.19
CA TYR A 169 -15.22 -9.38 -8.37
C TYR A 169 -15.71 -9.43 -9.81
N ASN A 170 -15.79 -8.27 -10.48
CA ASN A 170 -16.25 -8.18 -11.87
C ASN A 170 -15.24 -8.75 -12.88
N LYS A 171 -13.96 -8.83 -12.51
CA LYS A 171 -12.89 -9.42 -13.33
C LYS A 171 -12.80 -10.93 -13.19
N LEU A 172 -13.19 -11.48 -12.05
CA LEU A 172 -13.14 -12.91 -11.81
C LEU A 172 -14.07 -13.69 -12.76
N PRO A 173 -13.66 -14.89 -13.22
CA PRO A 173 -14.53 -15.75 -14.01
C PRO A 173 -15.77 -16.10 -13.21
N LYS A 174 -16.94 -15.89 -13.79
CA LYS A 174 -18.22 -16.23 -13.16
C LYS A 174 -18.40 -17.75 -13.25
N VAL A 175 -18.55 -18.39 -12.10
CA VAL A 175 -18.96 -19.80 -12.03
C VAL A 175 -20.45 -19.84 -12.32
N GLU A 176 -20.85 -20.48 -13.42
CA GLU A 176 -22.25 -20.77 -13.75
C GLU A 176 -22.88 -21.76 -12.76
#